data_AF-E9G913-F1
#
_entry.id   AF-E9G913-F1
#
_cell.length_a   1.000
_cell.length_b   1.000
_cell.length_c   1.000
_cell.angle_alpha   90.00
_cell.angle_beta   90.00
_cell.angle_gamma   90.00
#
_symmetry.space_group_name_H-M   'P 1'
#
loop_
_entity.id
_entity.type
_entity.pdbx_description
1 polymer ?
#
loop_
_entity_poly.entity_id
_entity_poly.type
_entity_poly.pdbx_seq_one_letter_code
_entity_poly.pdbx_strand_id
1 'polypeptide(L)'
;MKLWEKMIKKTLCLLKCKKDILKNRAEIVDRKVADDFDTLKPYDYLQLCYFKTNDNIKAASCAYTFLTMNLNHTIMKENLRFFINELKVDPNYVINLEAKPYVEFYIRGSESYKKKDYDRTTTNMELSLVEYLQAEEECRAHCEGPFDQGWFPDFISSISNHYTFTLRCKRKCANKLGNLNGEKHDDLLPSHYHYLQFAYFKMGNIEKACQAAASYLLFFPNDETMNENKIYYMTLGNVHEGMFVPRTEAVNYYERDQGEKALLQFIEDNFQFDEGEILEATGPAVIPIGTDLAVISTDNIGDNEIPHST
;
A
#
# COMPACT_ATOMS: atom_id res chain seq x y z
N MET A 1 10.10 18.15 -21.64
CA MET A 1 8.79 18.46 -22.26
C MET A 1 7.74 17.35 -22.02
N LYS A 2 7.99 16.08 -22.40
CA LYS A 2 7.01 14.97 -22.29
C LYS A 2 6.46 14.72 -20.87
N LEU A 3 7.30 14.82 -19.82
CA LEU A 3 6.86 14.67 -18.42
C LEU A 3 5.78 15.70 -18.05
N TRP A 4 6.06 16.98 -18.30
CA TRP A 4 5.15 18.08 -17.99
C TRP A 4 3.85 18.00 -18.78
N GLU A 5 3.92 17.62 -20.05
CA GLU A 5 2.74 17.37 -20.86
C GLU A 5 1.84 16.27 -20.25
N LYS A 6 2.45 15.17 -19.79
CA LYS A 6 1.73 14.09 -19.09
C LYS A 6 1.08 14.59 -17.80
N MET A 7 1.79 15.41 -17.02
CA MET A 7 1.24 15.99 -15.78
C MET A 7 0.04 16.91 -16.08
N ILE A 8 0.15 17.81 -17.05
CA ILE A 8 -0.93 18.72 -17.44
C ILE A 8 -2.16 17.93 -17.91
N LYS A 9 -1.97 16.90 -18.75
CA LYS A 9 -3.05 16.00 -19.19
C LYS A 9 -3.70 15.26 -18.02
N LYS A 10 -2.91 14.77 -17.06
CA LYS A 10 -3.42 14.14 -15.84
C LYS A 10 -4.22 15.13 -15.00
N THR A 11 -3.74 16.35 -14.82
CA THR A 11 -4.47 17.42 -14.11
C THR A 11 -5.82 17.70 -14.77
N LEU A 12 -5.88 17.82 -16.10
CA LEU A 12 -7.15 17.99 -16.81
C LEU A 12 -8.11 16.82 -16.57
N CYS A 13 -7.61 15.58 -16.57
CA CYS A 13 -8.42 14.40 -16.26
C CYS A 13 -9.00 14.46 -14.84
N LEU A 14 -8.15 14.78 -13.84
CA LEU A 14 -8.57 14.90 -12.45
C LEU A 14 -9.61 16.00 -12.25
N LEU A 15 -9.42 17.18 -12.88
CA LEU A 15 -10.39 18.27 -12.80
C LEU A 15 -11.75 17.91 -13.41
N LYS A 16 -11.76 17.19 -14.54
CA LYS A 16 -12.99 16.69 -15.16
C LYS A 16 -13.69 15.67 -14.27
N CYS A 17 -12.95 14.64 -13.83
CA CYS A 17 -13.45 13.60 -12.94
C CYS A 17 -14.04 14.18 -11.66
N LYS A 18 -13.33 15.13 -11.03
CA LYS A 18 -13.79 15.87 -9.85
C LYS A 18 -15.11 16.59 -10.12
N LYS A 19 -15.21 17.34 -11.22
CA LYS A 19 -16.42 18.07 -11.59
C LYS A 19 -17.61 17.14 -11.82
N ASP A 20 -17.39 16.01 -12.49
CA ASP A 20 -18.44 15.07 -12.86
C ASP A 20 -18.95 14.28 -11.64
N ILE A 21 -18.05 13.81 -10.77
CA ILE A 21 -18.39 12.98 -9.60
C ILE A 21 -18.80 13.83 -8.40
N LEU A 22 -17.99 14.83 -8.04
CA LEU A 22 -18.14 15.57 -6.77
C LEU A 22 -18.98 16.85 -6.89
N LYS A 23 -19.22 17.35 -8.12
CA LYS A 23 -20.04 18.55 -8.40
C LYS A 23 -19.66 19.73 -7.49
N ASN A 24 -20.56 20.14 -6.59
CA ASN A 24 -20.43 21.32 -5.73
C ASN A 24 -19.98 20.99 -4.29
N ARG A 25 -19.37 19.83 -4.04
CA ARG A 25 -18.87 19.49 -2.69
C ARG A 25 -17.69 20.39 -2.30
N ALA A 26 -17.62 20.72 -1.01
CA ALA A 26 -16.53 21.54 -0.45
C ALA A 26 -15.16 20.88 -0.71
N GLU A 27 -14.18 21.69 -1.08
CA GLU A 27 -12.87 21.22 -1.54
C GLU A 27 -11.84 21.09 -0.40
N ILE A 28 -12.09 21.75 0.72
CA ILE A 28 -11.18 21.80 1.86
C ILE A 28 -11.94 21.29 3.08
N VAL A 29 -11.42 20.22 3.66
CA VAL A 29 -11.87 19.69 4.94
C VAL A 29 -10.91 20.22 6.00
N ASP A 30 -11.46 20.72 7.10
CA ASP A 30 -10.65 21.14 8.24
C ASP A 30 -9.82 19.95 8.76
N ARG A 31 -8.54 20.20 9.07
CA ARG A 31 -7.60 19.14 9.45
C ARG A 31 -8.07 18.37 10.69
N LYS A 32 -8.69 19.05 11.67
CA LYS A 32 -9.23 18.40 12.87
C LYS A 32 -10.39 17.48 12.51
N VAL A 33 -11.23 17.86 11.55
CA VAL A 33 -12.31 17.01 11.06
C VAL A 33 -11.72 15.77 10.38
N ALA A 34 -10.72 15.92 9.51
CA ALA A 34 -10.05 14.78 8.90
C ALA A 34 -9.44 13.84 9.96
N ASP A 35 -8.75 14.38 10.96
CA ASP A 35 -8.15 13.60 12.05
C ASP A 35 -9.21 12.87 12.90
N ASP A 36 -10.37 13.48 13.14
CA ASP A 36 -11.49 12.84 13.85
C ASP A 36 -12.02 11.62 13.07
N PHE A 37 -12.05 11.67 11.73
CA PHE A 37 -12.43 10.52 10.90
C PHE A 37 -11.33 9.46 10.83
N ASP A 38 -10.06 9.86 10.68
CA ASP A 38 -8.90 8.95 10.67
C ASP A 38 -8.78 8.17 12.00
N THR A 39 -9.25 8.75 13.12
CA THR A 39 -9.27 8.12 14.45
C THR A 39 -10.60 7.44 14.79
N LEU A 40 -11.52 7.34 13.82
CA LEU A 40 -12.85 6.71 13.95
C LEU A 40 -13.75 7.35 15.01
N LYS A 41 -13.47 8.57 15.44
CA LYS A 41 -14.23 9.28 16.48
C LYS A 41 -15.74 9.41 16.20
N PRO A 42 -16.23 9.55 14.95
CA PRO A 42 -17.66 9.50 14.68
C PRO A 42 -18.38 8.29 15.27
N TYR A 43 -17.71 7.13 15.36
CA TYR A 43 -18.26 5.90 15.93
C TYR A 43 -18.45 5.96 17.44
N ASP A 44 -17.66 6.76 18.16
CA ASP A 44 -17.83 7.02 19.59
C ASP A 44 -19.16 7.72 19.87
N TYR A 45 -19.59 8.61 18.97
CA TYR A 45 -20.89 9.26 19.04
C TYR A 45 -22.02 8.37 18.50
N LEU A 46 -21.82 7.71 17.36
CA LEU A 46 -22.87 6.92 16.70
C LEU A 46 -23.36 5.75 17.57
N GLN A 47 -22.48 5.12 18.36
CA GLN A 47 -22.92 4.04 19.25
C GLN A 47 -23.98 4.51 20.26
N LEU A 48 -23.86 5.74 20.80
CA LEU A 48 -24.86 6.30 21.71
C LEU A 48 -26.18 6.58 21.00
N CYS A 49 -26.13 7.05 19.76
CA CYS A 49 -27.32 7.32 18.95
C CYS A 49 -28.11 6.03 18.68
N TYR A 50 -27.41 4.95 18.28
CA TYR A 50 -28.04 3.66 18.05
C TYR A 50 -28.57 3.03 19.33
N PHE A 51 -27.84 3.16 20.44
CA PHE A 51 -28.33 2.73 21.75
C PHE A 51 -29.63 3.45 22.14
N LYS A 52 -29.69 4.78 21.98
CA LYS A 52 -30.90 5.58 22.29
C LYS A 52 -32.09 5.28 21.37
N THR A 53 -31.85 4.69 20.21
CA THR A 53 -32.89 4.28 19.25
C THR A 53 -33.19 2.78 19.31
N ASN A 54 -32.65 2.08 20.32
CA ASN A 54 -32.80 0.64 20.57
C ASN A 54 -32.21 -0.28 19.47
N ASP A 55 -31.32 0.23 18.61
CA ASP A 55 -30.57 -0.61 17.65
C ASP A 55 -29.24 -1.07 18.29
N ASN A 56 -29.35 -2.03 19.20
CA ASN A 56 -28.21 -2.48 20.01
C ASN A 56 -27.12 -3.18 19.18
N ILE A 57 -27.48 -3.81 18.05
CA ILE A 57 -26.51 -4.47 17.15
C ILE A 57 -25.64 -3.41 16.48
N LYS A 58 -26.24 -2.31 15.98
CA LYS A 58 -25.45 -1.22 15.42
C LYS A 58 -24.68 -0.45 16.49
N ALA A 59 -25.24 -0.29 17.69
CA ALA A 59 -24.51 0.31 18.81
C ALA A 59 -23.23 -0.48 19.13
N ALA A 60 -23.35 -1.81 19.24
CA ALA A 60 -22.21 -2.71 19.43
C ALA A 60 -21.23 -2.65 18.26
N SER A 61 -21.71 -2.64 17.01
CA SER A 61 -20.86 -2.56 15.82
C SER A 61 -20.10 -1.24 15.74
N CYS A 62 -20.71 -0.11 16.11
CA CYS A 62 -20.01 1.18 16.20
C CYS A 62 -18.95 1.16 17.31
N ALA A 63 -19.28 0.64 18.50
CA ALA A 63 -18.33 0.52 19.60
C ALA A 63 -17.13 -0.36 19.24
N TYR A 64 -17.38 -1.49 18.59
CA TYR A 64 -16.35 -2.37 18.07
C TYR A 64 -15.49 -1.70 17.00
N THR A 65 -16.11 -1.04 16.02
CA THR A 65 -15.42 -0.30 14.95
C THR A 65 -14.47 0.74 15.54
N PHE A 66 -14.93 1.56 16.50
CA PHE A 66 -14.08 2.54 17.19
C PHE A 66 -12.87 1.90 17.88
N LEU A 67 -13.08 0.77 18.55
CA LEU A 67 -12.04 0.06 19.28
C LEU A 67 -10.96 -0.53 18.38
N THR A 68 -11.24 -0.78 17.09
CA THR A 68 -10.23 -1.31 16.15
C THR A 68 -9.02 -0.37 16.00
N MET A 69 -9.21 0.94 16.15
CA MET A 69 -8.14 1.96 16.12
C MET A 69 -7.79 2.51 17.51
N ASN A 70 -8.66 2.32 18.50
CA ASN A 70 -8.55 2.90 19.84
C ASN A 70 -8.54 1.83 20.93
N LEU A 71 -7.64 0.84 20.79
CA LEU A 71 -7.59 -0.37 21.62
C LEU A 71 -7.44 -0.12 23.12
N ASN A 72 -7.01 1.07 23.54
CA ASN A 72 -6.84 1.40 24.96
C ASN A 72 -8.00 2.21 25.56
N HIS A 73 -9.05 2.50 24.79
CA HIS A 73 -10.16 3.33 25.25
C HIS A 73 -11.07 2.56 26.23
N THR A 74 -10.92 2.85 27.52
CA THR A 74 -11.58 2.12 28.62
C THR A 74 -13.11 2.19 28.56
N ILE A 75 -13.66 3.39 28.40
CA ILE A 75 -15.12 3.61 28.35
C ILE A 75 -15.76 2.83 27.20
N MET A 76 -15.11 2.79 26.03
CA MET A 76 -15.69 2.09 24.89
C MET A 76 -15.66 0.57 25.08
N LYS A 77 -14.61 0.04 25.72
CA LYS A 77 -14.58 -1.40 26.09
C LYS A 77 -15.72 -1.75 27.04
N GLU A 78 -16.03 -0.89 28.00
CA GLU A 78 -17.16 -1.07 28.91
C GLU A 78 -18.49 -1.02 28.17
N ASN A 79 -18.67 -0.05 27.27
CA ASN A 79 -19.88 0.04 26.44
C ASN A 79 -20.08 -1.20 25.58
N LEU A 80 -19.03 -1.68 24.89
CA LEU A 80 -19.11 -2.89 24.07
C LEU A 80 -19.46 -4.12 24.92
N ARG A 81 -18.84 -4.27 26.10
CA ARG A 81 -19.17 -5.34 27.06
C ARG A 81 -20.61 -5.25 27.54
N PHE A 82 -21.11 -4.05 27.82
CA PHE A 82 -22.49 -3.82 28.20
C PHE A 82 -23.46 -4.25 27.09
N PHE A 83 -23.20 -3.87 25.84
CA PHE A 83 -24.06 -4.27 24.71
C PHE A 83 -24.08 -5.79 24.52
N ILE A 84 -22.93 -6.45 24.60
CA ILE A 84 -22.85 -7.92 24.43
C ILE A 84 -23.48 -8.65 25.63
N ASN A 85 -23.09 -8.30 26.85
CA ASN A 85 -23.42 -9.10 28.03
C ASN A 85 -24.77 -8.73 28.66
N GLU A 86 -25.10 -7.44 28.74
CA GLU A 86 -26.33 -7.00 29.40
C GLU A 86 -27.49 -6.95 28.41
N LEU A 87 -27.27 -6.38 27.22
CA LEU A 87 -28.30 -6.32 26.17
C LEU A 87 -28.37 -7.59 25.31
N LYS A 88 -27.53 -8.59 25.60
CA LYS A 88 -27.50 -9.90 24.95
C LYS A 88 -27.35 -9.82 23.43
N VAL A 89 -26.60 -8.83 22.93
CA VAL A 89 -26.23 -8.77 21.51
C VAL A 89 -25.33 -9.96 21.19
N ASP A 90 -25.74 -10.79 20.25
CA ASP A 90 -24.92 -11.92 19.77
C ASP A 90 -23.68 -11.36 19.02
N PRO A 91 -22.45 -11.68 19.47
CA PRO A 91 -21.21 -11.21 18.86
C PRO A 91 -21.09 -11.53 17.36
N ASN A 92 -21.76 -12.56 16.85
CA ASN A 92 -21.71 -12.91 15.42
C ASN A 92 -22.33 -11.83 14.51
N TYR A 93 -23.18 -10.96 15.05
CA TYR A 93 -23.76 -9.83 14.31
C TYR A 93 -23.00 -8.52 14.52
N VAL A 94 -21.96 -8.51 15.36
CA VAL A 94 -21.13 -7.32 15.61
C VAL A 94 -20.02 -7.28 14.56
N ILE A 95 -20.03 -6.24 13.73
CA ILE A 95 -19.11 -6.11 12.60
C ILE A 95 -18.28 -4.83 12.69
N ASN A 96 -17.09 -4.85 12.09
CA ASN A 96 -16.32 -3.66 11.84
C ASN A 96 -16.89 -2.95 10.60
N LEU A 97 -17.46 -1.77 10.81
CA LEU A 97 -18.16 -0.99 9.78
C LEU A 97 -17.21 -0.31 8.79
N GLU A 98 -15.91 -0.27 9.10
CA GLU A 98 -14.85 0.31 8.26
C GLU A 98 -13.91 -0.76 7.69
N ALA A 99 -14.22 -2.05 7.90
CA ALA A 99 -13.41 -3.14 7.36
C ALA A 99 -13.36 -3.07 5.83
N LYS A 100 -12.14 -3.01 5.28
CA LYS A 100 -11.89 -3.11 3.84
C LYS A 100 -12.10 -4.55 3.37
N PRO A 101 -12.47 -4.78 2.09
CA PRO A 101 -12.79 -6.12 1.59
C PRO A 101 -11.72 -7.19 1.85
N TYR A 102 -10.43 -6.83 1.73
CA TYR A 102 -9.34 -7.76 1.98
C TYR A 102 -9.34 -8.33 3.41
N VAL A 103 -9.82 -7.60 4.41
CA VAL A 103 -9.79 -8.02 5.82
C VAL A 103 -10.61 -9.30 6.00
N GLU A 104 -11.82 -9.35 5.44
CA GLU A 104 -12.70 -10.52 5.53
C GLU A 104 -12.11 -11.73 4.80
N PHE A 105 -11.58 -11.52 3.59
CA PHE A 105 -10.92 -12.57 2.83
C PHE A 105 -9.68 -13.11 3.55
N TYR A 106 -8.82 -12.24 4.07
CA TYR A 106 -7.63 -12.65 4.80
C TYR A 106 -7.98 -13.50 6.03
N ILE A 107 -8.93 -13.06 6.84
CA ILE A 107 -9.38 -13.79 8.04
C ILE A 107 -9.89 -15.17 7.63
N ARG A 108 -10.80 -15.25 6.65
CA ARG A 108 -11.32 -16.53 6.14
C ARG A 108 -10.25 -17.45 5.58
N GLY A 109 -9.27 -16.90 4.85
CA GLY A 109 -8.14 -17.64 4.31
C GLY A 109 -7.27 -18.24 5.42
N SER A 110 -6.97 -17.44 6.44
CA SER A 110 -6.17 -17.87 7.59
C SER A 110 -6.89 -18.92 8.46
N GLU A 111 -8.20 -18.81 8.62
CA GLU A 111 -9.01 -19.82 9.30
C GLU A 111 -9.10 -21.13 8.51
N SER A 112 -9.27 -21.04 7.19
CA SER A 112 -9.27 -22.21 6.29
C SER A 112 -7.92 -22.92 6.34
N TYR A 113 -6.83 -22.15 6.45
CA TYR A 113 -5.48 -22.70 6.58
C TYR A 113 -5.33 -23.51 7.87
N LYS A 114 -5.80 -22.97 9.00
CA LYS A 114 -5.83 -23.68 10.29
C LYS A 114 -6.65 -24.97 10.22
N LYS A 115 -7.73 -24.98 9.42
CA LYS A 115 -8.58 -26.15 9.16
C LYS A 115 -8.02 -27.11 8.10
N LYS A 116 -6.86 -26.81 7.51
CA LYS A 116 -6.23 -27.56 6.40
C LYS A 116 -7.06 -27.63 5.11
N ASP A 117 -7.98 -26.69 4.94
CA ASP A 117 -8.75 -26.51 3.71
C ASP A 117 -7.96 -25.59 2.76
N TYR A 118 -6.97 -26.16 2.09
CA TYR A 118 -6.01 -25.40 1.28
C TYR A 118 -6.64 -24.82 0.00
N ASP A 119 -7.72 -25.41 -0.51
CA ASP A 119 -8.48 -24.88 -1.64
C ASP A 119 -9.15 -23.55 -1.25
N ARG A 120 -9.83 -23.52 -0.11
CA ARG A 120 -10.40 -22.29 0.43
C ARG A 120 -9.35 -21.29 0.89
N THR A 121 -8.22 -21.74 1.45
CA THR A 121 -7.10 -20.84 1.77
C THR A 121 -6.61 -20.12 0.52
N THR A 122 -6.35 -20.87 -0.56
CA THR A 122 -5.87 -20.32 -1.82
C THR A 122 -6.86 -19.29 -2.37
N THR A 123 -8.14 -19.67 -2.48
CA THR A 123 -9.18 -18.79 -3.01
C THR A 123 -9.29 -17.48 -2.23
N ASN A 124 -9.38 -17.56 -0.90
CA ASN A 124 -9.52 -16.36 -0.07
C ASN A 124 -8.23 -15.52 -0.04
N MET A 125 -7.05 -16.14 -0.01
CA MET A 125 -5.79 -15.39 0.03
C MET A 125 -5.49 -14.68 -1.30
N GLU A 126 -5.83 -15.28 -2.45
CA GLU A 126 -5.72 -14.59 -3.74
C GLU A 126 -6.67 -13.39 -3.83
N LEU A 127 -7.93 -13.55 -3.40
CA LEU A 127 -8.89 -12.44 -3.36
C LEU A 127 -8.42 -11.34 -2.40
N SER A 128 -7.95 -11.73 -1.21
CA SER A 128 -7.40 -10.80 -0.23
C SER A 128 -6.21 -10.02 -0.78
N LEU A 129 -5.29 -10.67 -1.50
CA LEU A 129 -4.11 -10.02 -2.06
C LEU A 129 -4.49 -8.94 -3.07
N VAL A 130 -5.42 -9.24 -3.98
CA VAL A 130 -5.92 -8.28 -4.97
C VAL A 130 -6.58 -7.08 -4.29
N GLU A 131 -7.50 -7.33 -3.35
CA GLU A 131 -8.21 -6.28 -2.61
C GLU A 131 -7.28 -5.45 -1.72
N TYR A 132 -6.23 -6.06 -1.16
CA TYR A 132 -5.23 -5.35 -0.37
C TYR A 132 -4.42 -4.39 -1.24
N LEU A 133 -3.93 -4.85 -2.39
CA LEU A 133 -3.15 -4.01 -3.32
C LEU A 133 -4.00 -2.83 -3.82
N GLN A 134 -5.27 -3.07 -4.14
CA GLN A 134 -6.22 -2.02 -4.50
C GLN A 134 -6.43 -1.01 -3.34
N ALA A 135 -6.63 -1.49 -2.12
CA ALA A 135 -6.78 -0.62 -0.95
C ALA A 135 -5.50 0.21 -0.68
N GLU A 136 -4.32 -0.34 -0.95
CA GLU A 136 -3.05 0.37 -0.86
C GLU A 136 -2.97 1.50 -1.89
N GLU A 137 -3.32 1.26 -3.15
CA GLU A 137 -3.39 2.29 -4.17
C GLU A 137 -4.37 3.43 -3.81
N GLU A 138 -5.54 3.09 -3.27
CA GLU A 138 -6.53 4.07 -2.81
C GLU A 138 -5.99 4.91 -1.64
N CYS A 139 -5.36 4.27 -0.65
CA CYS A 139 -4.72 4.98 0.44
C CYS A 139 -3.65 5.96 -0.08
N ARG A 140 -2.82 5.52 -1.03
CA ARG A 140 -1.78 6.36 -1.62
C ARG A 140 -2.36 7.52 -2.40
N ALA A 141 -3.45 7.32 -3.12
CA ALA A 141 -4.14 8.38 -3.87
C ALA A 141 -4.69 9.44 -2.90
N HIS A 142 -5.15 9.04 -1.72
CA HIS A 142 -5.63 9.95 -0.68
C HIS A 142 -4.52 10.89 -0.14
N CYS A 143 -3.25 10.52 -0.28
CA CYS A 143 -2.11 11.36 0.11
C CYS A 143 -1.79 12.50 -0.88
N GLU A 144 -2.45 12.58 -2.03
CA GLU A 144 -2.20 13.58 -3.08
C GLU A 144 -3.01 14.88 -2.88
N GLY A 145 -3.49 15.12 -1.66
CA GLY A 145 -4.27 16.30 -1.28
C GLY A 145 -3.50 17.63 -1.33
N PRO A 146 -4.19 18.74 -1.01
CA PRO A 146 -3.57 20.06 -0.96
C PRO A 146 -2.47 20.12 0.09
N PHE A 147 -1.42 20.89 -0.20
CA PHE A 147 -0.27 21.08 0.67
C PHE A 147 0.01 22.58 0.82
N ASP A 148 -0.07 23.08 2.05
CA ASP A 148 0.35 24.43 2.40
C ASP A 148 1.83 24.40 2.78
N GLN A 149 2.65 25.10 2.00
CA GLN A 149 4.09 25.16 2.25
C GLN A 149 4.41 26.09 3.41
N GLY A 150 3.56 27.07 3.71
CA GLY A 150 3.83 28.12 4.70
C GLY A 150 4.80 29.22 4.24
N TRP A 151 5.37 29.12 3.03
CA TRP A 151 6.15 30.17 2.37
C TRP A 151 5.92 30.17 0.85
N PHE A 152 6.65 31.02 0.11
CA PHE A 152 6.59 31.14 -1.36
C PHE A 152 7.86 30.56 -2.03
N PRO A 153 7.97 29.24 -2.21
CA PRO A 153 9.13 28.64 -2.88
C PRO A 153 9.15 28.93 -4.38
N ASP A 154 10.33 28.80 -4.98
CA ASP A 154 10.44 28.67 -6.43
C ASP A 154 9.73 27.38 -6.92
N PHE A 155 9.64 27.21 -8.23
CA PHE A 155 8.92 26.09 -8.83
C PHE A 155 9.47 24.70 -8.43
N ILE A 156 10.79 24.52 -8.39
CA ILE A 156 11.41 23.22 -8.09
C ILE A 156 11.25 22.90 -6.61
N SER A 157 11.50 23.88 -5.74
CA SER A 157 11.27 23.75 -4.31
C SER A 157 9.81 23.43 -4.01
N SER A 158 8.88 24.08 -4.73
CA SER A 158 7.44 23.86 -4.56
C SER A 158 7.04 22.41 -4.83
N ILE A 159 7.45 21.88 -5.99
CA ILE A 159 7.10 20.51 -6.39
C ILE A 159 7.80 19.49 -5.51
N SER A 160 9.07 19.71 -5.19
CA SER A 160 9.87 18.76 -4.40
C SER A 160 9.31 18.64 -2.98
N ASN A 161 8.99 19.76 -2.33
CA ASN A 161 8.46 19.74 -0.97
C ASN A 161 7.06 19.11 -0.90
N HIS A 162 6.17 19.41 -1.85
CA HIS A 162 4.86 18.74 -1.95
C HIS A 162 5.04 17.25 -2.17
N TYR A 163 5.93 16.84 -3.09
CA TYR A 163 6.20 15.43 -3.33
C TYR A 163 6.72 14.72 -2.08
N THR A 164 7.66 15.31 -1.34
CA THR A 164 8.16 14.78 -0.06
C THR A 164 7.04 14.62 0.97
N PHE A 165 6.16 15.62 1.12
CA PHE A 165 5.01 15.53 2.00
C PHE A 165 4.07 14.38 1.63
N THR A 166 3.71 14.29 0.35
CA THR A 166 2.87 13.20 -0.17
C THR A 166 3.56 11.83 0.00
N LEU A 167 4.87 11.76 -0.23
CA LEU A 167 5.64 10.53 -0.10
C LEU A 167 5.64 10.02 1.35
N ARG A 168 5.89 10.91 2.33
CA ARG A 168 5.80 10.56 3.77
C ARG A 168 4.42 10.03 4.15
N CYS A 169 3.34 10.55 3.57
CA CYS A 169 1.99 10.01 3.75
C CYS A 169 1.85 8.62 3.11
N LYS A 170 2.25 8.46 1.84
CA LYS A 170 2.14 7.19 1.08
C LYS A 170 2.85 6.03 1.78
N ARG A 171 4.03 6.28 2.36
CA ARG A 171 4.79 5.28 3.13
C ARG A 171 4.06 4.74 4.36
N LYS A 172 3.07 5.46 4.88
CA LYS A 172 2.27 5.01 6.03
C LYS A 172 1.12 4.10 5.63
N CYS A 173 0.83 3.93 4.34
CA CYS A 173 -0.33 3.15 3.88
C CYS A 173 -0.25 1.68 4.27
N ALA A 174 0.90 1.02 4.10
CA ALA A 174 1.07 -0.37 4.53
C ALA A 174 0.77 -0.55 6.03
N ASN A 175 1.29 0.34 6.88
CA ASN A 175 1.04 0.33 8.32
C ASN A 175 -0.42 0.63 8.68
N LYS A 176 -1.07 1.58 7.98
CA LYS A 176 -2.50 1.90 8.18
C LYS A 176 -3.39 0.71 7.82
N LEU A 177 -3.07 0.01 6.73
CA LEU A 177 -3.83 -1.13 6.22
C LEU A 177 -3.49 -2.45 6.93
N GLY A 178 -2.36 -2.51 7.64
CA GLY A 178 -1.95 -3.66 8.45
C GLY A 178 -2.83 -3.91 9.68
N ASN A 179 -3.92 -3.18 9.88
CA ASN A 179 -4.85 -3.40 10.99
C ASN A 179 -6.00 -4.33 10.56
N LEU A 180 -5.99 -5.57 11.04
CA LEU A 180 -7.06 -6.54 10.86
C LEU A 180 -7.95 -6.55 12.10
N ASN A 181 -9.00 -5.72 12.09
CA ASN A 181 -10.00 -5.69 13.17
C ASN A 181 -9.45 -5.45 14.58
N GLY A 182 -8.39 -4.63 14.69
CA GLY A 182 -7.68 -4.31 15.92
C GLY A 182 -6.37 -5.06 16.12
N GLU A 183 -6.08 -6.07 15.29
CA GLU A 183 -4.80 -6.79 15.32
C GLU A 183 -3.83 -6.18 14.30
N LYS A 184 -2.62 -5.82 14.75
CA LYS A 184 -1.60 -5.20 13.89
C LYS A 184 -0.73 -6.27 13.24
N HIS A 185 -0.63 -6.23 11.91
CA HIS A 185 0.17 -7.09 11.06
C HIS A 185 1.11 -6.24 10.21
N ASP A 186 2.36 -6.14 10.66
CA ASP A 186 3.39 -5.33 9.97
C ASP A 186 3.86 -5.96 8.64
N ASP A 187 3.64 -7.26 8.48
CA ASP A 187 4.03 -8.10 7.35
C ASP A 187 2.83 -8.54 6.49
N LEU A 188 1.71 -7.81 6.54
CA LEU A 188 0.45 -8.23 5.94
C LEU A 188 0.58 -8.57 4.44
N LEU A 189 1.28 -7.79 3.64
CA LEU A 189 1.49 -8.12 2.22
C LEU A 189 2.31 -9.42 2.05
N PRO A 190 3.54 -9.52 2.60
CA PRO A 190 4.30 -10.76 2.58
C PRO A 190 3.53 -11.99 3.05
N SER A 191 2.74 -11.88 4.12
CA SER A 191 2.04 -13.02 4.71
C SER A 191 1.05 -13.68 3.76
N HIS A 192 0.46 -12.93 2.80
CA HIS A 192 -0.34 -13.52 1.72
C HIS A 192 0.47 -14.57 0.94
N TYR A 193 1.70 -14.22 0.55
CA TYR A 193 2.57 -15.13 -0.18
C TYR A 193 3.01 -16.33 0.67
N HIS A 194 3.20 -16.13 1.98
CA HIS A 194 3.46 -17.24 2.91
C HIS A 194 2.29 -18.25 2.92
N TYR A 195 1.05 -17.79 3.10
CA TYR A 195 -0.13 -18.68 3.07
C TYR A 195 -0.31 -19.34 1.70
N LEU A 196 -0.16 -18.57 0.62
CA LEU A 196 -0.32 -19.06 -0.75
C LEU A 196 0.73 -20.12 -1.09
N GLN A 197 1.99 -19.89 -0.74
CA GLN A 197 3.08 -20.84 -0.97
C GLN A 197 2.74 -22.22 -0.40
N PHE A 198 2.36 -22.28 0.87
CA PHE A 198 2.09 -23.56 1.52
C PHE A 198 0.80 -24.20 0.99
N ALA A 199 -0.26 -23.41 0.79
CA ALA A 199 -1.53 -23.91 0.27
C ALA A 199 -1.36 -24.49 -1.15
N TYR A 200 -0.67 -23.79 -2.04
CA TYR A 200 -0.37 -24.27 -3.38
C TYR A 200 0.43 -25.57 -3.37
N PHE A 201 1.44 -25.64 -2.51
CA PHE A 201 2.22 -26.87 -2.36
C PHE A 201 1.36 -28.05 -1.91
N LYS A 202 0.49 -27.85 -0.91
CA LYS A 202 -0.42 -28.91 -0.42
C LYS A 202 -1.47 -29.34 -1.45
N MET A 203 -1.80 -28.46 -2.40
CA MET A 203 -2.67 -28.77 -3.54
C MET A 203 -1.91 -29.38 -4.73
N GLY A 204 -0.59 -29.58 -4.63
CA GLY A 204 0.25 -30.09 -5.72
C GLY A 204 0.55 -29.09 -6.83
N ASN A 205 0.18 -27.81 -6.65
CA ASN A 205 0.51 -26.74 -7.58
C ASN A 205 1.92 -26.19 -7.30
N ILE A 206 2.93 -26.98 -7.64
CA ILE A 206 4.32 -26.71 -7.27
C ILE A 206 4.85 -25.41 -7.91
N GLU A 207 4.48 -25.12 -9.15
CA GLU A 207 4.91 -23.90 -9.84
C GLU A 207 4.44 -22.63 -9.10
N LYS A 208 3.15 -22.55 -8.75
CA LYS A 208 2.64 -21.42 -7.98
C LYS A 208 3.21 -21.36 -6.57
N ALA A 209 3.53 -22.51 -5.96
CA ALA A 209 4.19 -22.55 -4.67
C ALA A 209 5.60 -21.94 -4.74
N CYS A 210 6.40 -22.26 -5.77
CA CYS A 210 7.71 -21.67 -6.01
C CYS A 210 7.64 -20.16 -6.25
N GLN A 211 6.68 -19.69 -7.05
CA GLN A 211 6.47 -18.26 -7.31
C GLN A 211 6.08 -17.50 -6.02
N ALA A 212 5.19 -18.06 -5.21
CA ALA A 212 4.80 -17.46 -3.93
C ALA A 212 5.97 -17.47 -2.92
N ALA A 213 6.75 -18.54 -2.85
CA ALA A 213 7.98 -18.59 -2.04
C ALA A 213 8.96 -17.48 -2.43
N ALA A 214 9.22 -17.34 -3.74
CA ALA A 214 10.10 -16.30 -4.26
C ALA A 214 9.57 -14.89 -3.97
N SER A 215 8.25 -14.69 -4.08
CA SER A 215 7.58 -13.41 -3.76
C SER A 215 7.72 -13.04 -2.29
N TYR A 216 7.57 -14.00 -1.38
CA TYR A 216 7.79 -13.78 0.05
C TYR A 216 9.26 -13.39 0.35
N LEU A 217 10.21 -14.12 -0.25
CA LEU A 217 11.64 -13.92 -0.03
C LEU A 217 12.17 -12.57 -0.56
N LEU A 218 11.42 -11.83 -1.38
CA LEU A 218 11.75 -10.43 -1.68
C LEU A 218 11.75 -9.57 -0.41
N PHE A 219 10.77 -9.78 0.47
CA PHE A 219 10.59 -8.99 1.68
C PHE A 219 11.40 -9.52 2.85
N PHE A 220 11.53 -10.85 2.96
CA PHE A 220 12.26 -11.52 4.02
C PHE A 220 13.28 -12.52 3.45
N PRO A 221 14.38 -12.04 2.84
CA PRO A 221 15.36 -12.91 2.18
C PRO A 221 16.05 -13.89 3.13
N ASN A 222 16.13 -13.54 4.42
CA ASN A 222 16.79 -14.32 5.46
C ASN A 222 15.81 -15.16 6.30
N ASP A 223 14.54 -15.30 5.88
CA ASP A 223 13.57 -16.14 6.59
C ASP A 223 13.97 -17.62 6.50
N GLU A 224 14.35 -18.21 7.63
CA GLU A 224 14.87 -19.58 7.68
C GLU A 224 13.83 -20.59 7.19
N THR A 225 12.57 -20.45 7.62
CA THR A 225 11.49 -21.40 7.30
C THR A 225 11.18 -21.39 5.79
N MET A 226 11.09 -20.22 5.17
CA MET A 226 10.83 -20.13 3.74
C MET A 226 12.03 -20.58 2.91
N ASN A 227 13.26 -20.32 3.36
CA ASN A 227 14.46 -20.84 2.70
C ASN A 227 14.55 -22.38 2.78
N GLU A 228 14.23 -22.98 3.93
CA GLU A 228 14.12 -24.43 4.08
C GLU A 228 13.04 -25.00 3.15
N ASN A 229 11.88 -24.35 3.04
CA ASN A 229 10.84 -24.74 2.11
C ASN A 229 11.32 -24.69 0.65
N LYS A 230 12.04 -23.62 0.25
CA LYS A 230 12.64 -23.50 -1.08
C LYS A 230 13.63 -24.65 -1.34
N ILE A 231 14.52 -24.94 -0.39
CA ILE A 231 15.48 -26.06 -0.48
C ILE A 231 14.73 -27.38 -0.62
N TYR A 232 13.70 -27.61 0.19
CA TYR A 232 12.88 -28.81 0.13
C TYR A 232 12.19 -28.97 -1.22
N TYR A 233 11.59 -27.90 -1.76
CA TYR A 233 10.99 -27.91 -3.10
C TYR A 233 11.99 -28.28 -4.18
N MET A 234 13.23 -27.78 -4.09
CA MET A 234 14.32 -28.13 -5.01
C MET A 234 14.74 -29.60 -4.95
N THR A 235 14.39 -30.34 -3.89
CA THR A 235 14.60 -31.80 -3.85
C THR A 235 13.56 -32.59 -4.65
N LEU A 236 12.46 -31.95 -5.05
CA LEU A 236 11.44 -32.56 -5.89
C LEU A 236 11.97 -32.62 -7.33
N GLY A 237 11.98 -33.81 -7.94
CA GLY A 237 12.59 -34.03 -9.26
C GLY A 237 11.97 -33.23 -10.42
N ASN A 238 10.85 -32.52 -10.19
CA ASN A 238 10.17 -31.65 -11.15
C ASN A 238 10.36 -30.15 -10.88
N VAL A 239 11.22 -29.76 -9.93
CA VAL A 239 11.47 -28.36 -9.57
C VAL A 239 12.91 -27.97 -9.94
N HIS A 240 13.08 -26.74 -10.42
CA HIS A 240 14.37 -26.15 -10.75
C HIS A 240 14.40 -24.67 -10.37
N GLU A 241 15.60 -24.09 -10.25
CA GLU A 241 15.80 -22.72 -9.75
C GLU A 241 14.99 -21.68 -10.55
N GLY A 242 14.87 -21.89 -11.87
CA GLY A 242 14.10 -21.01 -12.76
C GLY A 242 12.59 -20.96 -12.48
N MET A 243 12.04 -21.82 -11.62
CA MET A 243 10.65 -21.76 -11.19
C MET A 243 10.42 -20.77 -10.03
N PHE A 244 11.48 -20.33 -9.35
CA PHE A 244 11.41 -19.36 -8.25
C PHE A 244 11.44 -17.93 -8.79
N VAL A 245 10.43 -17.58 -9.59
CA VAL A 245 10.24 -16.24 -10.12
C VAL A 245 9.18 -15.53 -9.26
N PRO A 246 9.53 -14.43 -8.57
CA PRO A 246 8.55 -13.65 -7.84
C PRO A 246 7.44 -13.13 -8.78
N ARG A 247 6.22 -12.99 -8.24
CA ARG A 247 5.10 -12.46 -9.01
C ARG A 247 5.31 -10.98 -9.33
N THR A 248 4.79 -10.54 -10.48
CA THR A 248 4.99 -9.19 -11.00
C THR A 248 4.50 -8.11 -10.03
N GLU A 249 3.34 -8.31 -9.40
CA GLU A 249 2.80 -7.38 -8.41
C GLU A 249 3.69 -7.25 -7.16
N ALA A 250 4.33 -8.35 -6.72
CA ALA A 250 5.28 -8.34 -5.60
C ALA A 250 6.55 -7.56 -5.95
N VAL A 251 7.11 -7.80 -7.15
CA VAL A 251 8.30 -7.10 -7.65
C VAL A 251 8.02 -5.60 -7.74
N ASN A 252 6.93 -5.20 -8.41
CA ASN A 252 6.56 -3.80 -8.58
C ASN A 252 6.37 -3.10 -7.22
N TYR A 253 5.72 -3.78 -6.26
CA TYR A 253 5.57 -3.24 -4.90
C TYR A 253 6.93 -3.06 -4.22
N TYR A 254 7.78 -4.10 -4.26
CA TYR A 254 9.08 -4.10 -3.60
C TYR A 254 10.02 -3.03 -4.16
N GLU A 255 10.16 -2.94 -5.49
CA GLU A 255 11.02 -1.95 -6.15
C GLU A 255 10.59 -0.51 -5.81
N ARG A 256 9.28 -0.26 -5.85
CA ARG A 256 8.71 1.02 -5.42
C ARG A 256 9.02 1.29 -3.95
N ASP A 257 8.81 0.32 -3.07
CA ASP A 257 9.05 0.43 -1.63
C ASP A 257 10.51 0.81 -1.33
N GLN A 258 11.47 0.08 -1.94
CA GLN A 258 12.89 0.34 -1.77
C GLN A 258 13.31 1.71 -2.34
N GLY A 259 12.84 2.06 -3.54
CA GLY A 259 13.15 3.35 -4.15
C GLY A 259 12.64 4.53 -3.33
N GLU A 260 11.42 4.42 -2.79
CA GLU A 260 10.81 5.44 -1.93
C GLU A 260 11.52 5.55 -0.59
N LYS A 261 11.93 4.42 0.01
CA LYS A 261 12.70 4.40 1.25
C LYS A 261 14.07 5.06 1.05
N ALA A 262 14.78 4.73 -0.02
CA ALA A 262 16.06 5.33 -0.35
C ALA A 262 15.96 6.84 -0.57
N LEU A 263 14.91 7.30 -1.27
CA LEU A 263 14.68 8.72 -1.49
C LEU A 263 14.36 9.47 -0.19
N LEU A 264 13.52 8.90 0.69
CA LEU A 264 13.27 9.52 1.99
C LEU A 264 14.53 9.56 2.84
N GLN A 265 15.31 8.48 2.87
CA GLN A 265 16.59 8.47 3.59
C GLN A 265 17.51 9.59 3.10
N PHE A 266 17.66 9.73 1.78
CA PHE A 266 18.40 10.84 1.20
C PHE A 266 17.88 12.21 1.66
N ILE A 267 16.56 12.40 1.70
CA ILE A 267 15.94 13.65 2.18
C ILE A 267 16.30 13.89 3.65
N GLU A 268 16.09 12.91 4.53
CA GLU A 268 16.36 13.08 5.97
C GLU A 268 17.87 13.26 6.27
N ASP A 269 18.76 12.71 5.46
CA ASP A 269 20.20 12.85 5.65
C ASP A 269 20.76 14.19 5.15
N ASN A 270 20.17 14.78 4.11
CA ASN A 270 20.72 15.96 3.43
C ASN A 270 19.96 17.26 3.70
N PHE A 271 18.75 17.19 4.24
CA PHE A 271 17.92 18.37 4.54
C PHE A 271 17.72 18.55 6.06
N GLN A 272 18.79 18.35 6.84
CA GLN A 272 18.84 18.72 8.25
C GLN A 272 19.32 20.17 8.35
N PHE A 273 18.49 21.04 8.93
CA PHE A 273 18.81 22.46 9.09
C PHE A 273 18.72 22.84 10.57
N ASP A 274 19.80 23.42 11.10
CA ASP A 274 19.74 24.11 12.38
C ASP A 274 18.95 25.43 12.22
N GLU A 275 18.26 25.87 13.28
CA GLU A 275 17.54 27.14 13.27
C GLU A 275 18.50 28.30 12.96
N GLY A 276 18.45 28.83 11.72
CA GLY A 276 19.21 30.01 11.29
C GLY A 276 20.25 29.78 10.18
N GLU A 277 20.47 28.54 9.72
CA GLU A 277 21.32 28.30 8.56
C GLU A 277 20.60 28.59 7.23
N ILE A 278 21.15 29.54 6.46
CA ILE A 278 20.77 29.78 5.07
C ILE A 278 21.67 28.90 4.20
N LEU A 279 21.06 28.04 3.37
CA LEU A 279 21.77 27.21 2.39
C LEU A 279 22.64 28.07 1.46
N GLU A 280 23.97 27.98 1.60
CA GLU A 280 24.85 28.16 0.45
C GLU A 280 24.71 26.90 -0.42
N ALA A 281 24.14 27.07 -1.61
CA ALA A 281 23.92 25.98 -2.55
C ALA A 281 25.25 25.38 -3.03
N THR A 282 25.80 24.41 -2.28
CA THR A 282 26.83 23.52 -2.79
C THR A 282 26.12 22.36 -3.46
N GLY A 283 25.95 22.47 -4.79
CA GLY A 283 25.37 21.40 -5.60
C GLY A 283 26.16 20.09 -5.43
N PRO A 284 25.53 18.91 -5.64
CA PRO A 284 26.24 17.65 -5.57
C PRO A 284 27.39 17.64 -6.57
N ALA A 285 28.56 17.15 -6.15
CA ALA A 285 29.66 16.88 -7.06
C ALA A 285 29.17 15.99 -8.21
N VAL A 286 29.41 16.43 -9.45
CA VAL A 286 29.04 15.69 -10.65
C VAL A 286 29.69 14.30 -10.59
N ILE A 287 28.90 13.26 -10.39
CA ILE A 287 29.35 11.87 -10.56
C ILE A 287 29.36 11.62 -12.07
N PRO A 288 30.53 11.36 -12.71
CA PRO A 288 30.57 11.08 -14.14
C PRO A 288 29.87 9.74 -14.38
N ILE A 289 28.80 9.76 -15.17
CA ILE A 289 28.21 8.55 -15.72
C ILE A 289 29.20 8.04 -16.78
N GLY A 290 29.92 6.96 -16.46
CA GLY A 290 30.79 6.26 -17.40
C GLY A 290 29.99 5.83 -18.62
N THR A 291 30.36 6.35 -19.79
CA THR A 291 29.73 6.05 -21.07
C THR A 291 30.59 5.03 -21.81
N ASP A 292 30.49 3.76 -21.44
CA ASP A 292 30.85 2.67 -22.34
C ASP A 292 29.61 2.26 -23.13
N LEU A 293 29.27 3.07 -24.13
CA LEU A 293 28.48 2.64 -25.27
C LEU A 293 29.43 2.55 -26.45
N ALA A 294 29.79 1.33 -26.81
CA ALA A 294 30.57 1.01 -28.00
C ALA A 294 29.95 1.68 -29.23
N VAL A 295 30.74 2.55 -29.85
CA VAL A 295 30.42 3.25 -31.09
C VAL A 295 30.35 2.23 -32.23
N ILE A 296 29.16 2.03 -32.80
CA ILE A 296 29.01 1.41 -34.12
C ILE A 296 29.31 2.51 -35.14
N SER A 297 30.43 2.33 -35.86
CA SER A 297 30.87 3.23 -36.93
C SER A 297 29.90 3.18 -38.11
N THR A 298 29.41 4.34 -38.55
CA THR A 298 28.66 4.53 -39.80
C THR A 298 29.45 5.44 -40.73
N ASP A 299 30.51 4.90 -41.34
CA ASP A 299 31.15 5.50 -42.50
C ASP A 299 31.06 4.51 -43.67
N ASN A 300 30.07 4.75 -44.55
CA ASN A 300 30.15 4.53 -46.01
C ASN A 300 28.77 4.70 -46.64
N ILE A 301 28.42 5.92 -47.05
CA ILE A 301 27.54 6.14 -48.19
C ILE A 301 28.23 7.20 -49.04
N GLY A 302 28.95 6.74 -50.05
CA GLY A 302 29.56 7.59 -51.07
C GLY A 302 28.51 8.15 -52.01
N ASP A 303 28.81 9.36 -52.48
CA ASP A 303 28.10 10.08 -53.54
C ASP A 303 27.88 9.19 -54.77
N ASN A 304 26.66 9.19 -55.30
CA ASN A 304 26.44 8.81 -56.69
C ASN A 304 25.36 9.68 -57.35
N GLU A 305 25.73 10.10 -58.54
CA GLU A 305 25.15 11.07 -59.45
C GLU A 305 23.71 10.74 -59.86
N ILE A 306 22.89 11.79 -60.06
CA ILE A 306 21.62 11.72 -60.77
C ILE A 306 21.84 12.23 -62.20
N PRO A 307 21.60 11.44 -63.26
CA PRO A 307 21.51 11.97 -64.62
C PRO A 307 20.10 12.46 -64.93
N HIS A 308 20.06 13.60 -65.63
CA HIS A 308 18.89 14.18 -66.29
C HIS A 308 18.14 13.19 -67.19
N SER A 309 16.81 13.32 -67.28
CA SER A 309 16.09 13.45 -68.56
C SER A 309 14.60 13.75 -68.39
N THR A 310 14.16 14.76 -69.16
CA THR A 310 12.80 15.12 -69.64
C THR A 310 11.70 15.44 -68.65
#